data_AF-A0A529MDT9-F1
#
_entry.id   AF-A0A529MDT9-F1
#
_cell.length_a   1.000
_cell.length_b   1.000
_cell.length_c   1.000
_cell.angle_alpha   90.00
_cell.angle_beta   90.00
_cell.angle_gamma   90.00
#
_symmetry.space_group_name_H-M   'P 1'
#
loop_
_entity.id
_entity.type
_entity.pdbx_description
1 polymer ?
#
loop_
_entity_poly.entity_id
_entity_poly.type
_entity_poly.pdbx_seq_one_letter_code
_entity_poly.pdbx_strand_id
1 'polypeptide(L)'
;MAEPFLSIQHVRKSFGATTVVEDFNLDVAPGEFVSFLGPSGCGKTTLLNIISGLLHPSHGQLLFNGRDITNLSTQERNIAQVF
;
A
#
# COMPACT_ATOMS: atom_id res chain seq x y z
N MET A 1 12.99 13.50 -13.05
CA MET A 1 12.96 12.69 -11.82
C MET A 1 12.54 11.29 -12.25
N ALA A 2 13.17 10.24 -11.72
CA ALA A 2 12.78 8.87 -12.08
C ALA A 2 11.37 8.58 -11.56
N GLU A 3 10.54 7.90 -12.34
CA GLU A 3 9.22 7.46 -11.87
C GLU A 3 9.41 6.44 -10.74
N PRO A 4 8.63 6.55 -9.64
CA PRO A 4 8.71 5.58 -8.55
C PRO A 4 8.21 4.21 -9.01
N PHE A 5 8.81 3.15 -8.46
CA PHE A 5 8.39 1.78 -8.69
C PHE A 5 7.03 1.49 -8.04
N LEU A 6 6.83 1.99 -6.82
CA LEU A 6 5.56 1.98 -6.10
C LEU A 6 5.27 3.39 -5.62
N SER A 7 4.08 3.90 -5.92
CA SER A 7 3.57 5.16 -5.37
C SER A 7 2.27 4.89 -4.64
N ILE A 8 2.21 5.27 -3.37
CA ILE A 8 1.02 5.19 -2.52
C ILE A 8 0.56 6.61 -2.27
N GLN A 9 -0.68 6.91 -2.67
CA GLN A 9 -1.19 8.28 -2.69
C GLN A 9 -2.49 8.37 -1.92
N HIS A 10 -2.48 9.17 -0.87
CA HIS A 10 -3.60 9.46 0.00
C HIS A 10 -4.36 8.22 0.50
N VAL A 11 -3.62 7.14 0.78
CA VAL A 11 -4.26 5.88 1.18
C VAL A 11 -4.84 6.03 2.58
N ARG A 12 -6.14 5.77 2.66
CA ARG A 12 -6.90 5.63 3.90
C ARG A 12 -7.47 4.24 4.00
N LYS A 13 -7.49 3.67 5.21
CA LYS A 13 -8.22 2.43 5.50
C LYS A 13 -8.99 2.55 6.81
N SER A 14 -10.29 2.33 6.71
CA SER A 14 -11.19 2.24 7.86
C SER A 14 -11.91 0.88 7.87
N PHE A 15 -12.14 0.37 9.08
CA PHE A 15 -12.96 -0.80 9.36
C PHE A 15 -14.16 -0.36 10.19
N GLY A 16 -15.32 -0.22 9.54
CA GLY A 16 -16.48 0.44 10.16
C GLY A 16 -16.14 1.89 10.52
N ALA A 17 -16.34 2.27 11.78
CA ALA A 17 -16.04 3.61 12.29
C ALA A 17 -14.56 3.84 12.64
N THR A 18 -13.73 2.78 12.67
CA THR A 18 -12.33 2.88 13.11
C THR A 18 -11.40 3.07 11.93
N THR A 19 -10.73 4.21 11.86
CA THR A 19 -9.66 4.46 10.86
C THR A 19 -8.33 3.93 11.38
N VAL A 20 -7.69 3.06 10.60
CA VAL A 20 -6.40 2.41 10.92
C VAL A 20 -5.25 3.04 10.15
N VAL A 21 -5.54 3.56 8.95
CA VAL A 21 -4.61 4.34 8.13
C VAL A 21 -5.38 5.60 7.70
N GLU A 22 -4.88 6.80 8.00
CA GLU A 22 -5.63 8.05 7.79
C GLU A 22 -5.38 8.72 6.44
N ASP A 23 -4.10 8.99 6.11
CA ASP A 23 -3.64 9.64 4.87
C ASP A 23 -2.16 9.27 4.65
N PHE A 24 -1.92 8.05 4.17
CA PHE A 24 -0.57 7.53 3.96
C PHE A 24 -0.08 7.82 2.54
N ASN A 25 1.11 8.41 2.45
CA ASN A 25 1.78 8.77 1.20
C ASN A 25 3.22 8.23 1.23
N LEU A 26 3.62 7.52 0.18
CA LEU A 26 4.97 6.95 0.06
C LEU A 26 5.30 6.70 -1.41
N ASP A 27 6.44 7.19 -1.83
CA ASP A 27 7.07 6.78 -3.08
C ASP A 27 8.28 5.90 -2.78
N VAL A 28 8.38 4.78 -3.48
CA VAL A 28 9.48 3.82 -3.38
C VAL A 28 10.18 3.75 -4.72
N ALA A 29 11.48 4.01 -4.72
CA ALA A 29 12.30 3.95 -5.93
C ALA A 29 12.56 2.49 -6.37
N PRO A 30 12.85 2.25 -7.65
CA PRO A 30 13.26 0.93 -8.11
C PRO A 30 14.46 0.38 -7.33
N GLY A 31 14.30 -0.82 -6.75
CA GLY A 31 15.34 -1.49 -5.96
C GLY A 31 15.52 -0.98 -4.53
N GLU A 32 14.71 -0.01 -4.08
CA GLU A 32 14.74 0.50 -2.72
C GLU A 32 14.21 -0.54 -1.72
N PHE A 33 14.88 -0.64 -0.57
CA PHE A 33 14.45 -1.46 0.55
C PHE A 33 13.84 -0.59 1.64
N VAL A 34 12.54 -0.80 1.91
CA VAL A 34 11.78 -0.02 2.90
C VAL A 34 11.31 -0.93 4.03
N SER A 35 11.38 -0.43 5.27
CA SER A 35 10.85 -1.11 6.45
C SER A 35 9.83 -0.24 7.17
N PHE A 36 8.70 -0.83 7.55
CA PHE A 36 7.71 -0.16 8.39
C PHE A 36 7.95 -0.51 9.87
N LEU A 37 8.26 0.50 10.68
CA LEU A 37 8.47 0.36 12.12
C LEU A 37 7.36 1.07 12.90
N GLY A 38 6.90 0.45 13.98
CA GLY A 38 5.90 1.04 14.88
C GLY A 38 5.27 0.01 15.82
N PRO A 39 4.51 0.43 16.83
CA PRO A 39 3.87 -0.46 17.80
C PRO A 39 2.83 -1.38 17.16
N SER A 40 2.40 -2.42 17.87
CA SER A 40 1.28 -3.26 17.42
C SER A 40 0.02 -2.40 17.22
N GLY A 41 -0.75 -2.70 16.17
CA GLY A 41 -1.98 -1.97 15.85
C GLY A 41 -1.82 -0.67 15.04
N CYS A 42 -0.60 -0.20 14.75
CA CYS A 42 -0.39 1.06 14.01
C CYS A 42 -0.60 0.97 12.47
N GLY A 43 -1.20 -0.11 11.95
CA GLY A 43 -1.55 -0.23 10.54
C GLY A 43 -0.50 -0.81 9.58
N LYS A 44 0.68 -1.25 10.05
CA LYS A 44 1.73 -1.84 9.18
C LYS A 44 1.26 -3.02 8.34
N THR A 45 0.71 -4.05 8.98
CA THR A 45 0.18 -5.23 8.29
C THR A 45 -1.00 -4.86 7.39
N THR A 46 -1.80 -3.87 7.79
CA THR A 46 -2.88 -3.34 6.95
C THR A 46 -2.33 -2.73 5.66
N LEU A 47 -1.27 -1.91 5.73
CA LEU A 47 -0.61 -1.35 4.54
C LEU A 47 0.03 -2.44 3.67
N LEU A 48 0.75 -3.40 4.25
CA LEU A 48 1.34 -4.52 3.49
C LEU A 48 0.26 -5.32 2.75
N ASN A 49 -0.87 -5.61 3.41
CA ASN A 49 -1.99 -6.29 2.79
C ASN A 49 -2.71 -5.45 1.72
N ILE A 50 -2.71 -4.12 1.87
CA ILE A 50 -3.23 -3.21 0.83
C ILE A 50 -2.33 -3.23 -0.40
N ILE A 51 -1.01 -3.20 -0.21
CA ILE A 51 -0.03 -3.27 -1.29
C ILE A 51 -0.16 -4.59 -2.06
N SER A 52 -0.21 -5.73 -1.35
CA SER A 52 -0.35 -7.06 -1.96
C SER A 52 -1.72 -7.34 -2.55
N GLY A 53 -2.73 -6.52 -2.27
CA GLY A 53 -4.10 -6.71 -2.76
C GLY A 53 -4.94 -7.69 -1.96
N LEU A 54 -4.48 -8.12 -0.79
CA LEU A 54 -5.30 -8.86 0.18
C LEU A 54 -6.37 -7.96 0.83
N LEU A 55 -6.14 -6.65 0.84
CA LEU A 55 -7.10 -5.63 1.24
C LEU A 55 -7.16 -4.53 0.19
N HIS A 56 -8.33 -3.90 0.02
CA HIS A 56 -8.45 -2.66 -0.74
C HIS A 56 -8.44 -1.47 0.21
N PRO A 57 -7.80 -0.34 -0.18
CA PRO A 57 -7.92 0.89 0.58
C PRO A 57 -9.37 1.37 0.58
N SER A 58 -9.75 2.14 1.60
CA SER A 58 -11.06 2.80 1.62
C SER A 58 -11.08 4.03 0.71
N HIS A 59 -9.96 4.76 0.62
CA HIS A 59 -9.74 5.91 -0.26
C HIS A 59 -8.26 5.95 -0.69
N GLY A 60 -7.95 6.71 -1.73
CA GLY A 60 -6.60 6.84 -2.28
C GLY A 60 -6.31 5.79 -3.37
N GLN A 61 -5.08 5.78 -3.85
CA GLN A 61 -4.65 4.91 -4.94
C GLN A 61 -3.22 4.39 -4.77
N LEU A 62 -2.95 3.27 -5.42
CA LEU A 62 -1.62 2.66 -5.51
C LEU A 62 -1.24 2.55 -6.98
N LEU A 63 -0.06 3.06 -7.32
CA LEU A 63 0.52 2.94 -8.65
C LEU A 63 1.76 2.06 -8.60
N PHE A 64 1.87 1.14 -9.55
CA PHE A 64 3.04 0.28 -9.73
C PHE A 64 3.60 0.53 -11.12
N ASN A 65 4.82 1.09 -11.20
CA ASN A 65 5.40 1.62 -12.44
C ASN A 65 4.40 2.49 -13.24
N GLY A 66 3.75 3.43 -12.55
CA GLY A 66 2.75 4.34 -13.14
C GLY A 66 1.38 3.70 -13.48
N ARG A 67 1.22 2.38 -13.39
CA ARG A 67 -0.07 1.71 -13.59
C ARG A 67 -0.87 1.69 -12.28
N ASP A 68 -2.11 2.17 -12.32
CA ASP A 68 -3.02 2.01 -11.18
C ASP A 68 -3.35 0.53 -10.94
N ILE A 69 -3.05 0.06 -9.72
CA ILE A 69 -3.29 -1.31 -9.27
C ILE A 69 -4.33 -1.40 -8.14
N THR A 70 -4.96 -0.28 -7.76
CA THR A 70 -5.79 -0.13 -6.55
C THR A 70 -6.90 -1.17 -6.45
N ASN A 71 -7.54 -1.48 -7.59
CA ASN A 71 -8.66 -2.40 -7.70
C ASN A 71 -8.31 -3.74 -8.36
N LEU A 72 -7.03 -3.99 -8.66
CA LEU A 72 -6.60 -5.28 -9.18
C LEU A 72 -6.64 -6.34 -8.09
N SER A 73 -6.94 -7.58 -8.48
CA SER A 73 -6.84 -8.75 -7.62
C SER A 73 -5.39 -9.02 -7.22
N THR A 74 -5.17 -9.78 -6.14
CA THR A 74 -3.82 -10.17 -5.68
C THR A 74 -2.96 -10.76 -6.81
N GLN A 75 -3.55 -11.61 -7.65
CA GLN A 75 -2.85 -12.32 -8.74
C GLN A 75 -2.38 -11.36 -9.85
N GLU A 76 -3.12 -10.28 -10.09
CA GLU A 76 -2.82 -9.32 -11.16
C GLU A 76 -1.75 -8.28 -10.77
N ARG A 77 -1.38 -8.22 -9.48
CA ARG A 77 -0.43 -7.22 -8.96
C ARG A 77 1.03 -7.60 -9.11
N ASN A 78 1.35 -8.86 -9.43
CA ASN A 78 2.73 -9.35 -9.53
C ASN A 78 3.57 -9.07 -8.26
N ILE A 79 2.98 -9.28 -7.08
CA ILE A 79 3.61 -9.07 -5.77
C ILE A 79 3.67 -10.40 -5.02
N ALA A 80 4.83 -10.73 -4.47
CA ALA A 80 5.00 -11.83 -3.54
C ALA A 80 5.07 -11.27 -2.11
N GLN A 81 4.19 -11.74 -1.22
CA GLN A 81 4.24 -11.44 0.20
C GLN A 81 4.72 -12.68 0.96
N VAL A 82 5.72 -12.49 1.82
CA VAL A 82 6.27 -13.53 2.71
C VAL A 82 5.94 -13.16 4.15
N PHE A 83 5.55 -14.14 4.97
CA PHE A 83 5.18 -13.98 6.37
C PHE A 83 6.24 -14.56 7.30
#